data_AF-A0A8J7XRL1-F1
#
_entry.id   AF-A0A8J7XRL1-F1
#
_cell.length_a   1.000
_cell.length_b   1.000
_cell.length_c   1.000
_cell.angle_alpha   90.00
_cell.angle_beta   90.00
_cell.angle_gamma   90.00
#
_symmetry.space_group_name_H-M   'P 1'
#
loop_
_entity.id
_entity.type
_entity.pdbx_description
1 polymer ?
#
loop_
_entity_poly.entity_id
_entity_poly.type
_entity_poly.pdbx_seq_one_letter_code
_entity_poly.pdbx_strand_id
1 'polypeptide(L)'
;MILKRFYSIPERVDIEFKNGLNIICADISEKSTDKDSMNGAGKSTVLNLIDFCLLAELEERIKESEDFQAFTFVLECQDKEDNYYKIKRSIKNPEKLFLATNNNDWEKKEVEECKKLFKEIFFGVPEDEENELTFRTLMNFVKRDEKIGFSKIFYHHPKWGVYIKNAFNLFLIGLNYKLPLEKQGLLKEKEKIGKIIYGLDRNLKNKNVPNKATLKSKRTLLEQQIKSRQKILDNFKVHEEYQELEIEANNLTKQMKNAQNKVFVNNQKLEEYKEALSTYISIDLSEIEELYTSLGIHLSDNLKHGLSSVQDFHQRLIENRNTYLSDEIRRIEQIQNELRSNLELLDKKRASIMGILQTHGALSEYNLILQRLDEDKKELFEISHYIDVYEEISEYKKEKKKIVSDIDENNTNSENEINENEKIISQLVIIFEEIYENIVNVPGILVVGIKDTYKPPDQIFELDVKGERKGSPGIERVRIFAYDLAIIFHN
;
A
#
# COMPACT_ATOMS: atom_id res chain seq x y z
N MET A 1 18.18 -21.63 17.12
CA MET A 1 17.31 -21.80 18.31
C MET A 1 17.08 -23.28 18.58
N ILE A 2 17.15 -23.71 19.84
CA ILE A 2 16.96 -25.10 20.30
C ILE A 2 15.80 -25.11 21.30
N LEU A 3 14.81 -25.99 21.09
CA LEU A 3 13.72 -26.18 22.07
C LEU A 3 14.24 -26.96 23.28
N LYS A 4 13.82 -26.58 24.49
CA LYS A 4 14.25 -27.22 25.75
C LYS A 4 13.12 -27.91 26.47
N ARG A 5 12.00 -27.21 26.67
CA ARG A 5 10.83 -27.76 27.37
C ARG A 5 9.54 -27.12 26.88
N PHE A 6 8.47 -27.89 26.83
CA PHE A 6 7.12 -27.42 26.53
C PHE A 6 6.15 -27.98 27.55
N TYR A 7 5.43 -27.10 28.26
CA TYR A 7 4.52 -27.52 29.33
C TYR A 7 3.28 -26.64 29.45
N SER A 8 2.26 -27.13 30.16
CA SER A 8 1.00 -26.43 30.39
C SER A 8 0.77 -26.06 31.85
N ILE A 9 -0.02 -25.01 32.07
CA ILE A 9 -0.50 -24.56 33.37
C ILE A 9 -2.04 -24.42 33.26
N PRO A 10 -2.84 -25.18 34.03
CA PRO A 10 -2.44 -26.26 34.95
C PRO A 10 -1.73 -27.43 34.23
N GLU A 11 -1.03 -28.27 34.99
CA GLU A 11 -0.19 -29.33 34.45
C GLU A 11 -1.04 -30.42 33.77
N ARG A 12 -0.78 -30.64 32.48
CA ARG A 12 -1.44 -31.64 31.64
C ARG A 12 -0.51 -32.20 30.58
N VAL A 13 0.35 -31.33 30.04
CA VAL A 13 1.45 -31.69 29.15
C VAL A 13 2.74 -31.16 29.75
N ASP A 14 3.79 -31.99 29.71
CA ASP A 14 5.16 -31.63 30.05
C ASP A 14 6.11 -32.47 29.20
N ILE A 15 6.87 -31.80 28.34
CA ILE A 15 7.75 -32.42 27.34
C ILE A 15 9.12 -31.77 27.44
N GLU A 16 10.13 -32.56 27.76
CA GLU A 16 11.54 -32.15 27.69
C GLU A 16 12.15 -32.59 26.36
N PHE A 17 12.76 -31.63 25.65
CA PHE A 17 13.44 -31.88 24.38
C PHE A 17 14.92 -32.16 24.61
N LYS A 18 15.43 -33.16 23.90
CA LYS A 18 16.86 -33.52 23.90
C LYS A 18 17.50 -33.13 22.59
N ASN A 19 18.82 -32.95 22.58
CA ASN A 19 19.56 -32.71 21.34
C ASN A 19 19.44 -33.94 20.43
N GLY A 20 19.22 -33.71 19.13
CA GLY A 20 19.03 -34.75 18.12
C GLY A 20 17.55 -34.95 17.75
N LEU A 21 17.18 -36.20 17.43
CA LEU A 21 15.85 -36.56 16.96
C LEU A 21 14.90 -36.81 18.14
N ASN A 22 13.85 -36.00 18.24
CA ASN A 22 12.75 -36.20 19.18
C ASN A 22 11.55 -36.77 18.43
N ILE A 23 10.97 -37.88 18.90
CA ILE A 23 9.85 -38.57 18.25
C ILE A 23 8.65 -38.57 19.19
N ILE A 24 7.52 -38.00 18.74
CA ILE A 24 6.25 -38.03 19.46
C ILE A 24 5.41 -39.18 18.93
N CYS A 25 5.36 -40.27 19.69
CA CYS A 25 4.53 -41.44 19.40
C CYS A 25 3.21 -41.39 20.20
N ALA A 26 2.19 -42.06 19.69
CA ALA A 26 0.98 -42.34 20.46
C ALA A 26 1.00 -43.82 20.80
N ASP A 27 0.92 -44.14 22.09
CA ASP A 27 0.83 -45.51 22.58
C ASP A 27 -0.62 -46.00 22.64
N ILE A 28 -0.76 -47.30 22.44
CA ILE A 28 -2.03 -48.02 22.58
C ILE A 28 -2.14 -48.46 24.05
N SER A 29 -3.24 -48.11 24.72
CA SER A 29 -3.49 -48.60 26.08
C SER A 29 -3.89 -50.08 26.06
N GLU A 30 -3.65 -50.84 27.13
CA GLU A 30 -4.08 -52.25 27.25
C GLU A 30 -5.61 -52.47 27.12
N LYS A 31 -6.41 -51.40 27.12
CA LYS A 31 -7.87 -51.42 26.96
C LYS A 31 -8.35 -51.15 25.53
N SER A 32 -7.44 -50.87 24.60
CA SER A 32 -7.76 -50.53 23.22
C SER A 32 -7.99 -51.79 22.38
N THR A 33 -9.06 -51.82 21.60
CA THR A 33 -9.38 -52.94 20.71
C THR A 33 -8.86 -52.69 19.28
N ASP A 34 -8.75 -53.72 18.44
CA ASP A 34 -8.33 -53.63 17.01
C ASP A 34 -9.16 -52.67 16.14
N LYS A 35 -10.26 -52.12 16.68
CA LYS A 35 -11.14 -51.14 16.03
C LYS A 35 -10.90 -49.69 16.47
N ASP A 36 -10.09 -49.46 17.50
CA ASP A 36 -9.78 -48.11 17.97
C ASP A 36 -8.73 -47.46 17.07
N SER A 37 -9.19 -46.50 16.27
CA SER A 37 -8.35 -45.72 15.36
C SER A 37 -7.31 -44.90 16.14
N MET A 38 -6.03 -45.05 15.80
CA MET A 38 -4.93 -44.20 16.32
C MET A 38 -5.00 -42.73 15.83
N ASN A 39 -5.92 -42.42 14.90
CA ASN A 39 -6.16 -41.07 14.43
C ASN A 39 -6.97 -40.30 15.49
N GLY A 40 -6.32 -39.33 16.16
CA GLY A 40 -6.94 -38.52 17.20
C GLY A 40 -6.22 -38.53 18.55
N ALA A 41 -5.10 -39.26 18.70
CA ALA A 41 -4.34 -39.36 19.95
C ALA A 41 -3.58 -38.08 20.39
N GLY A 42 -3.83 -36.93 19.74
CA GLY A 42 -3.27 -35.63 20.15
C GLY A 42 -1.86 -35.29 19.66
N LYS A 43 -1.21 -36.15 18.84
CA LYS A 43 0.15 -35.90 18.29
C LYS A 43 0.26 -34.54 17.57
N SER A 44 -0.60 -34.30 16.58
CA SER A 44 -0.63 -33.03 15.85
C SER A 44 -1.06 -31.86 16.74
N THR A 45 -1.89 -32.12 17.76
CA THR A 45 -2.31 -31.10 18.73
C THR A 45 -1.12 -30.56 19.51
N VAL A 46 -0.19 -31.42 19.96
CA VAL A 46 1.04 -30.96 20.64
C VAL A 46 1.86 -30.05 19.72
N LEU A 47 2.08 -30.44 18.46
CA LEU A 47 2.82 -29.61 17.49
C LEU A 47 2.10 -28.29 17.20
N ASN A 48 0.76 -28.29 17.14
CA ASN A 48 -0.03 -27.07 16.97
C ASN A 48 0.05 -26.15 18.18
N LEU A 49 0.14 -26.69 19.41
CA LEU A 49 0.29 -25.90 20.64
C LEU A 49 1.70 -25.31 20.80
N ILE A 50 2.73 -26.02 20.35
CA ILE A 50 4.09 -25.47 20.24
C ILE A 50 4.11 -24.32 19.23
N ASP A 51 3.53 -24.54 18.03
CA ASP A 51 3.42 -23.51 16.99
C ASP A 51 2.57 -22.32 17.46
N PHE A 52 1.56 -22.55 18.31
CA PHE A 52 0.80 -21.49 18.98
C PHE A 52 1.67 -20.65 19.92
N CYS A 53 2.58 -21.25 20.69
CA CYS A 53 3.56 -20.47 21.45
C CYS A 53 4.43 -19.62 20.51
N LEU A 54 4.76 -20.16 19.33
CA LEU A 54 5.45 -19.47 18.24
C LEU A 54 4.51 -18.61 17.37
N LEU A 55 3.50 -17.97 17.96
CA LEU A 55 2.63 -16.98 17.30
C LEU A 55 1.68 -17.52 16.21
N ALA A 56 1.52 -18.84 16.05
CA ALA A 56 0.48 -19.37 15.17
C ALA A 56 -0.92 -19.07 15.71
N GLU A 57 -1.90 -19.06 14.82
CA GLU A 57 -3.31 -19.12 15.20
C GLU A 57 -3.68 -20.54 15.62
N LEU A 58 -4.58 -20.66 16.60
CA LEU A 58 -5.14 -21.94 16.99
C LEU A 58 -6.23 -22.36 16.00
N GLU A 59 -6.34 -23.66 15.77
CA GLU A 59 -7.50 -24.23 15.10
C GLU A 59 -8.78 -23.90 15.89
N GLU A 60 -9.87 -23.57 15.17
CA GLU A 60 -11.16 -23.18 15.79
C GLU A 60 -11.61 -24.20 16.84
N ARG A 61 -11.46 -25.50 16.57
CA ARG A 61 -11.79 -26.57 17.50
C ARG A 61 -11.08 -26.45 18.86
N ILE A 62 -9.81 -26.02 18.88
CA ILE A 62 -9.04 -25.84 20.13
C ILE A 62 -9.45 -24.52 20.78
N LYS A 63 -9.64 -23.49 19.97
CA LYS A 63 -10.02 -22.15 20.43
C LYS A 63 -11.41 -22.14 21.09
N GLU A 64 -12.37 -22.90 20.59
CA GLU A 64 -13.75 -22.92 21.10
C GLU A 64 -13.95 -23.91 22.26
N SER A 65 -12.98 -24.78 22.55
CA SER A 65 -13.11 -25.78 23.60
C SER A 65 -12.92 -25.17 24.98
N GLU A 66 -13.96 -25.25 25.81
CA GLU A 66 -13.94 -24.78 27.21
C GLU A 66 -12.83 -25.44 28.04
N ASP A 67 -12.53 -26.73 27.78
CA ASP A 67 -11.45 -27.45 28.46
C ASP A 67 -10.08 -26.80 28.17
N PHE A 68 -9.86 -26.37 26.92
CA PHE A 68 -8.61 -25.74 26.49
C PHE A 68 -8.47 -24.29 26.99
N GLN A 69 -9.58 -23.59 27.22
CA GLN A 69 -9.60 -22.20 27.68
C GLN A 69 -8.93 -22.00 29.06
N ALA A 70 -8.88 -23.05 29.89
CA ALA A 70 -8.22 -23.01 31.19
C ALA A 70 -6.67 -23.05 31.10
N PHE A 71 -6.11 -23.46 29.95
CA PHE A 71 -4.69 -23.71 29.82
C PHE A 71 -3.89 -22.50 29.33
N THR A 72 -2.71 -22.38 29.92
CA THR A 72 -1.62 -21.53 29.46
C THR A 72 -0.42 -22.41 29.13
N PHE A 73 0.18 -22.21 27.97
CA PHE A 73 1.32 -22.99 27.52
C PHE A 73 2.60 -22.18 27.65
N VAL A 74 3.68 -22.86 27.98
CA VAL A 74 5.02 -22.28 28.07
C VAL A 74 5.97 -23.09 27.21
N LEU A 75 6.70 -22.41 26.33
CA LEU A 75 7.76 -22.97 25.51
C LEU A 75 9.10 -22.35 25.94
N GLU A 76 10.04 -23.19 26.34
CA GLU A 76 11.39 -22.80 26.70
C GLU A 76 12.34 -23.11 25.53
N CYS A 77 13.12 -22.11 25.13
CA CYS A 77 14.06 -22.16 24.02
C CYS A 77 15.43 -21.62 24.43
N GLN A 78 16.48 -22.04 23.73
CA GLN A 78 17.84 -21.55 23.90
C GLN A 78 18.48 -21.21 22.55
N ASP A 79 19.13 -20.06 22.41
CA ASP A 79 19.87 -19.71 21.19
C ASP A 79 21.28 -20.33 21.14
N LYS A 80 22.06 -19.99 20.11
CA LYS A 80 23.44 -20.49 19.93
C LYS A 80 24.44 -19.82 20.91
N GLU A 81 24.06 -18.72 21.56
CA GLU A 81 24.88 -17.94 22.51
C GLU A 81 24.52 -18.23 23.97
N ASP A 82 23.81 -19.33 24.22
CA ASP A 82 23.30 -19.75 25.53
C ASP A 82 22.29 -18.79 26.19
N ASN A 83 21.66 -17.87 25.44
CA ASN A 83 20.53 -17.11 25.98
C ASN A 83 19.26 -17.96 26.01
N TYR A 84 18.53 -17.86 27.11
CA TYR A 84 17.30 -18.57 27.38
C TYR A 84 16.10 -17.66 27.17
N TYR A 85 15.10 -18.20 26.47
CA TYR A 85 13.83 -17.54 26.20
C TYR A 85 12.69 -18.42 26.69
N LYS A 86 11.73 -17.84 27.41
CA LYS A 86 10.49 -18.50 27.81
C LYS A 86 9.32 -17.76 27.22
N ILE A 87 8.52 -18.46 26.44
CA ILE A 87 7.38 -17.91 25.72
C ILE A 87 6.12 -18.47 26.35
N LYS A 88 5.30 -17.63 26.97
CA LYS A 88 4.08 -18.01 27.66
C LYS A 88 2.86 -17.40 26.98
N ARG A 89 1.92 -18.25 26.56
CA ARG A 89 0.71 -17.83 25.84
C ARG A 89 -0.52 -18.58 26.35
N SER A 90 -1.60 -17.85 26.63
CA SER A 90 -2.86 -18.40 27.13
C SER A 90 -3.88 -18.54 26.01
N ILE A 91 -4.64 -19.64 26.01
CA ILE A 91 -5.75 -19.82 25.05
C ILE A 91 -6.87 -18.79 25.29
N LYS A 92 -7.08 -18.39 26.55
CA LYS A 92 -8.08 -17.39 26.93
C LYS A 92 -7.77 -15.99 26.40
N ASN A 93 -6.50 -15.64 26.29
CA ASN A 93 -6.04 -14.33 25.83
C ASN A 93 -4.89 -14.50 24.82
N PRO A 94 -5.18 -14.99 23.60
CA PRO A 94 -4.13 -15.36 22.64
C PRO A 94 -3.38 -14.14 22.09
N GLU A 95 -3.95 -12.94 22.19
CA GLU A 95 -3.32 -11.68 21.76
C GLU A 95 -2.25 -11.16 22.72
N LYS A 96 -2.24 -11.66 23.96
CA LYS A 96 -1.28 -11.27 25.00
C LYS A 96 -0.26 -12.38 25.19
N LEU A 97 1.00 -12.06 24.95
CA LEU A 97 2.11 -12.98 25.15
C LEU A 97 2.99 -12.47 26.30
N PHE A 98 3.56 -13.40 27.05
CA PHE A 98 4.57 -13.09 28.04
C PHE A 98 5.89 -13.71 27.59
N LEU A 99 6.93 -12.90 27.53
CA LEU A 99 8.28 -13.32 27.19
C LEU A 99 9.16 -13.10 28.41
N ALA A 100 9.95 -14.10 28.79
CA ALA A 100 11.03 -13.93 29.75
C ALA A 100 12.35 -14.30 29.08
N THR A 101 13.39 -13.53 29.37
CA THR A 101 14.78 -13.80 28.97
C THR A 101 15.56 -14.35 30.18
N ASN A 102 16.89 -14.40 30.11
CA ASN A 102 17.79 -14.95 31.14
C ASN A 102 17.45 -14.55 32.60
N ASN A 103 16.86 -13.37 32.82
CA ASN A 103 16.51 -12.85 34.14
C ASN A 103 15.24 -13.49 34.75
N ASN A 104 14.53 -14.33 33.99
CA ASN A 104 13.22 -14.90 34.35
C ASN A 104 12.11 -13.87 34.65
N ASP A 105 12.34 -12.59 34.38
CA ASP A 105 11.34 -11.54 34.48
C ASP A 105 10.41 -11.61 33.27
N TRP A 106 9.11 -11.78 33.54
CA TRP A 106 8.08 -11.88 32.50
C TRP A 106 7.66 -10.49 32.03
N GLU A 107 7.98 -10.17 30.80
CA GLU A 107 7.49 -8.98 30.11
C GLU A 107 6.23 -9.33 29.30
N LYS A 108 5.19 -8.52 29.46
CA LYS A 108 3.99 -8.63 28.63
C LYS A 108 4.22 -7.90 27.31
N LYS A 109 4.05 -8.61 26.20
CA LYS A 109 4.19 -8.07 24.83
C LYS A 109 2.95 -8.40 24.00
N GLU A 110 2.70 -7.58 22.99
CA GLU A 110 1.66 -7.85 22.00
C GLU A 110 2.16 -8.80 20.92
N VAL A 111 1.25 -9.51 20.26
CA VAL A 111 1.62 -10.47 19.20
C VAL A 111 2.38 -9.81 18.05
N GLU A 112 2.01 -8.59 17.64
CA GLU A 112 2.69 -7.89 16.54
C GLU A 112 4.13 -7.49 16.91
N GLU A 113 4.36 -7.03 18.15
CA GLU A 113 5.70 -6.76 18.67
C GLU A 113 6.54 -8.05 18.71
N CYS A 114 5.94 -9.15 19.17
CA CYS A 114 6.61 -10.46 19.21
C CYS A 114 6.94 -10.99 17.80
N LYS A 115 6.13 -10.68 16.77
CA LYS A 115 6.43 -11.09 15.38
C LYS A 115 7.72 -10.43 14.88
N LYS A 116 7.98 -9.17 15.25
CA LYS A 116 9.24 -8.48 14.92
C LYS A 116 10.38 -9.09 15.73
N LEU A 117 10.25 -9.14 17.06
CA LEU A 117 11.28 -9.65 17.96
C LEU A 117 11.68 -11.10 17.66
N PHE A 118 10.72 -12.00 17.42
CA PHE A 118 11.02 -13.39 17.11
C PHE A 118 11.64 -13.56 15.72
N LYS A 119 11.39 -12.64 14.79
CA LYS A 119 12.05 -12.64 13.49
C LYS A 119 13.56 -12.46 13.64
N GLU A 120 13.99 -11.54 14.51
CA GLU A 120 15.40 -11.34 14.82
C GLU A 120 15.97 -12.50 15.66
N ILE A 121 15.30 -12.85 16.77
CA ILE A 121 15.78 -13.89 17.69
C ILE A 121 15.93 -15.27 17.01
N PHE A 122 14.97 -15.69 16.18
CA PHE A 122 14.97 -17.04 15.60
C PHE A 122 15.72 -17.13 14.28
N PHE A 123 15.73 -16.04 13.50
CA PHE A 123 16.17 -16.06 12.11
C PHE A 123 17.25 -15.02 11.79
N GLY A 124 17.64 -14.18 12.75
CA GLY A 124 18.69 -13.18 12.56
C GLY A 124 18.33 -12.07 11.57
N VAL A 125 17.04 -11.92 11.22
CA VAL A 125 16.59 -10.85 10.33
C VAL A 125 16.18 -9.64 11.17
N PRO A 126 16.74 -8.44 10.93
CA PRO A 126 16.49 -7.27 11.76
C PRO A 126 15.01 -6.95 11.97
N GLU A 127 14.65 -6.55 13.18
CA GLU A 127 13.28 -6.15 13.56
C GLU A 127 12.71 -5.03 12.70
N ASP A 128 13.54 -4.05 12.33
CA ASP A 128 13.17 -2.88 11.54
C ASP A 128 12.90 -3.20 10.06
N GLU A 129 13.25 -4.41 9.62
CA GLU A 129 13.12 -4.78 8.22
C GLU A 129 11.69 -5.21 7.88
N GLU A 130 10.88 -4.24 7.44
CA GLU A 130 9.54 -4.47 6.93
C GLU A 130 9.59 -5.07 5.51
N ASN A 131 9.38 -6.38 5.45
CA ASN A 131 9.35 -7.14 4.20
C ASN A 131 8.35 -8.31 4.30
N GLU A 132 8.14 -9.01 3.18
CA GLU A 132 7.19 -10.13 3.12
C GLU A 132 7.70 -11.43 3.80
N LEU A 133 8.99 -11.47 4.20
CA LEU A 133 9.58 -12.54 5.01
C LEU A 133 9.35 -12.29 6.50
N THR A 134 8.09 -12.32 6.92
CA THR A 134 7.71 -12.26 8.34
C THR A 134 8.16 -13.50 9.10
N PHE A 135 8.20 -13.44 10.43
CA PHE A 135 8.45 -14.61 11.29
C PHE A 135 7.57 -15.82 10.92
N ARG A 136 6.28 -15.58 10.65
CA ARG A 136 5.34 -16.65 10.24
C ARG A 136 5.61 -17.17 8.83
N THR A 137 6.10 -16.32 7.92
CA THR A 137 6.56 -16.76 6.60
C THR A 137 7.70 -17.75 6.75
N LEU A 138 8.72 -17.40 7.56
CA LEU A 138 9.92 -18.20 7.86
C LEU A 138 9.59 -19.52 8.59
N MET A 139 8.58 -19.52 9.47
CA MET A 139 8.12 -20.72 10.16
C MET A 139 7.59 -21.82 9.22
N ASN A 140 7.20 -21.49 7.99
CA ASN A 140 6.76 -22.51 7.01
C ASN A 140 7.88 -23.47 6.57
N PHE A 141 9.16 -23.12 6.79
CA PHE A 141 10.27 -24.06 6.64
C PHE A 141 10.41 -24.96 7.88
N VAL A 142 10.36 -24.35 9.07
CA VAL A 142 10.54 -25.04 10.35
C VAL A 142 9.46 -26.11 10.59
N LYS A 143 8.23 -25.84 10.14
CA LYS A 143 7.10 -26.78 10.23
C LYS A 143 6.62 -27.19 8.85
N ARG A 144 6.78 -28.48 8.52
CA ARG A 144 6.16 -29.11 7.35
C ARG A 144 4.88 -29.86 7.79
N ASP A 145 3.74 -29.48 7.22
CA ASP A 145 2.45 -30.19 7.39
C ASP A 145 2.11 -30.99 6.12
N GLU A 146 1.46 -32.15 6.28
CA GLU A 146 1.00 -33.02 5.19
C GLU A 146 0.10 -32.29 4.18
N LYS A 147 -0.69 -31.32 4.64
CA LYS A 147 -1.65 -30.58 3.81
C LYS A 147 -0.98 -29.66 2.78
N ILE A 148 0.19 -29.10 3.12
CA ILE A 148 0.78 -27.97 2.38
C ILE A 148 2.26 -28.20 2.08
N GLY A 149 3.02 -28.64 3.09
CA GLY A 149 4.47 -28.64 3.11
C GLY A 149 5.13 -29.64 2.16
N PHE A 150 4.41 -30.64 1.67
CA PHE A 150 4.97 -31.71 0.82
C PHE A 150 4.56 -31.63 -0.65
N SER A 151 4.08 -30.46 -1.10
CA SER A 151 3.56 -30.29 -2.47
C SER A 151 4.64 -29.93 -3.49
N LYS A 152 5.53 -29.00 -3.16
CA LYS A 152 6.62 -28.52 -4.02
C LYS A 152 7.83 -28.19 -3.16
N ILE A 153 9.01 -28.57 -3.63
CA ILE A 153 10.30 -28.35 -2.95
C ILE A 153 10.56 -26.91 -2.49
N PHE A 154 10.50 -25.94 -3.40
CA PHE A 154 10.83 -24.54 -3.09
C PHE A 154 9.62 -23.69 -2.65
N TYR A 155 8.39 -24.24 -2.67
CA TYR A 155 7.20 -23.51 -2.24
C TYR A 155 6.73 -24.04 -0.89
N HIS A 156 7.03 -23.29 0.17
CA HIS A 156 6.59 -23.62 1.53
C HIS A 156 5.17 -23.12 1.81
N HIS A 157 4.59 -22.34 0.89
CA HIS A 157 3.19 -21.96 0.88
C HIS A 157 2.66 -21.84 -0.56
N PRO A 158 1.44 -22.33 -0.87
CA PRO A 158 0.97 -22.52 -2.24
C PRO A 158 0.65 -21.21 -2.96
N LYS A 159 0.33 -20.14 -2.21
CA LYS A 159 -0.04 -18.83 -2.77
C LYS A 159 1.16 -17.91 -3.03
N TRP A 160 2.38 -18.36 -2.76
CA TRP A 160 3.56 -17.49 -2.93
C TRP A 160 3.82 -17.18 -4.41
N GLY A 161 4.07 -15.90 -4.69
CA GLY A 161 4.63 -15.48 -5.96
C GLY A 161 6.07 -15.97 -6.11
N VAL A 162 6.57 -16.02 -7.34
CA VAL A 162 7.94 -16.47 -7.66
C VAL A 162 9.00 -15.67 -6.90
N TYR A 163 8.78 -14.38 -6.68
CA TYR A 163 9.70 -13.50 -5.94
C TYR A 163 9.80 -13.86 -4.45
N ILE A 164 8.68 -14.15 -3.77
CA ILE A 164 8.68 -14.63 -2.37
C ILE A 164 9.38 -15.98 -2.30
N LYS A 165 9.04 -16.89 -3.23
CA LYS A 165 9.69 -18.21 -3.34
C LYS A 165 11.21 -18.04 -3.46
N ASN A 166 11.69 -17.18 -4.36
CA ASN A 166 13.12 -16.95 -4.54
C ASN A 166 13.74 -16.32 -3.28
N ALA A 167 13.16 -15.24 -2.75
CA ALA A 167 13.67 -14.58 -1.54
C ALA A 167 13.77 -15.55 -0.36
N PHE A 168 12.72 -16.34 -0.14
CA PHE A 168 12.68 -17.33 0.94
C PHE A 168 13.82 -18.36 0.84
N ASN A 169 14.03 -18.93 -0.34
CA ASN A 169 15.06 -19.94 -0.51
C ASN A 169 16.47 -19.32 -0.49
N LEU A 170 16.66 -18.11 -1.02
CA LEU A 170 17.93 -17.38 -0.85
C LEU A 170 18.24 -17.14 0.63
N PHE A 171 17.23 -16.74 1.42
CA PHE A 171 17.37 -16.57 2.86
C PHE A 171 17.80 -17.88 3.54
N LEU A 172 17.18 -19.01 3.22
CA LEU A 172 17.54 -20.32 3.78
C LEU A 172 18.98 -20.76 3.43
N ILE A 173 19.48 -20.36 2.26
CA ILE A 173 20.84 -20.67 1.79
C ILE A 173 21.86 -19.69 2.42
N GLY A 174 21.42 -18.60 3.04
CA GLY A 174 22.30 -17.55 3.54
C GLY A 174 22.76 -16.55 2.46
N LEU A 175 22.03 -16.46 1.35
CA LEU A 175 22.24 -15.49 0.27
C LEU A 175 21.36 -14.25 0.47
N ASN A 176 21.67 -13.19 -0.28
CA ASN A 176 20.92 -11.94 -0.24
C ASN A 176 19.49 -12.09 -0.78
N TYR A 177 18.55 -12.35 0.13
CA TYR A 177 17.13 -12.50 -0.15
C TYR A 177 16.40 -11.20 -0.51
N LYS A 178 17.05 -10.03 -0.37
CA LYS A 178 16.43 -8.73 -0.67
C LYS A 178 16.29 -8.52 -2.17
N LEU A 179 17.18 -9.09 -2.97
CA LEU A 179 17.25 -8.87 -4.41
C LEU A 179 15.94 -9.20 -5.14
N PRO A 180 15.30 -10.39 -4.96
CA PRO A 180 13.99 -10.66 -5.57
C PRO A 180 12.87 -9.73 -5.09
N LEU A 181 12.93 -9.29 -3.82
CA LEU A 181 11.92 -8.41 -3.21
C LEU A 181 12.00 -7.00 -3.78
N GLU A 182 13.21 -6.43 -3.84
CA GLU A 182 13.51 -5.13 -4.44
C GLU A 182 13.08 -5.10 -5.91
N LYS A 183 13.44 -6.13 -6.68
CA LYS A 183 13.01 -6.27 -8.07
C LYS A 183 11.49 -6.26 -8.20
N GLN A 184 10.78 -6.96 -7.32
CA GLN A 184 9.32 -6.97 -7.33
C GLN A 184 8.74 -5.58 -7.01
N GLY A 185 9.38 -4.83 -6.09
CA GLY A 185 9.04 -3.43 -5.81
C GLY A 185 9.15 -2.54 -7.05
N LEU A 186 10.32 -2.57 -7.71
CA LEU A 186 10.59 -1.82 -8.93
C LEU A 186 9.62 -2.18 -10.08
N LEU A 187 9.26 -3.46 -10.22
CA LEU A 187 8.27 -3.90 -11.20
C LEU A 187 6.87 -3.34 -10.92
N LYS A 188 6.44 -3.32 -9.66
CA LYS A 188 5.15 -2.71 -9.25
C LYS A 188 5.15 -1.21 -9.54
N GLU A 189 6.24 -0.50 -9.25
CA GLU A 189 6.38 0.94 -9.55
C GLU A 189 6.35 1.23 -11.06
N LYS A 190 7.09 0.44 -11.86
CA LYS A 190 7.07 0.52 -13.32
C LYS A 190 5.66 0.31 -13.89
N GLU A 191 4.88 -0.60 -13.32
CA GLU A 191 3.50 -0.84 -13.74
C GLU A 191 2.58 0.34 -13.39
N LYS A 192 2.70 0.88 -12.16
CA LYS A 192 1.94 2.08 -11.73
C LYS A 192 2.18 3.26 -12.65
N ILE A 193 3.44 3.60 -12.91
CA ILE A 193 3.81 4.69 -13.84
C ILE A 193 3.32 4.38 -15.26
N GLY A 194 3.42 3.11 -15.69
CA GLY A 194 2.87 2.66 -16.97
C GLY A 194 1.37 2.92 -17.12
N LYS A 195 0.59 2.68 -16.07
CA LYS A 195 -0.86 2.96 -16.02
C LYS A 195 -1.16 4.46 -16.08
N ILE A 196 -0.37 5.29 -15.38
CA ILE A 196 -0.50 6.76 -15.41
C ILE A 196 -0.26 7.28 -16.83
N ILE A 197 0.87 6.91 -17.44
CA ILE A 197 1.20 7.28 -18.83
C ILE A 197 0.07 6.86 -19.78
N TYR A 198 -0.41 5.62 -19.65
CA TYR A 198 -1.50 5.11 -20.49
C TYR A 198 -2.80 5.91 -20.32
N GLY A 199 -3.15 6.28 -19.09
CA GLY A 199 -4.33 7.10 -18.80
C GLY A 199 -4.24 8.48 -19.43
N LEU A 200 -3.10 9.16 -19.30
CA LEU A 200 -2.85 10.47 -19.91
C LEU A 200 -2.86 10.39 -21.45
N ASP A 201 -2.15 9.44 -22.04
CA ASP A 201 -2.14 9.22 -23.50
C ASP A 201 -3.55 8.91 -24.04
N ARG A 202 -4.35 8.12 -23.31
CA ARG A 202 -5.74 7.80 -23.68
C ARG A 202 -6.63 9.05 -23.65
N ASN A 203 -6.50 9.90 -22.63
CA ASN A 203 -7.25 11.15 -22.54
C ASN A 203 -6.95 12.10 -23.71
N LEU A 204 -5.67 12.22 -24.09
CA LEU A 204 -5.26 13.03 -25.25
C LEU A 204 -5.84 12.48 -26.56
N LYS A 205 -5.80 11.15 -26.75
CA LYS A 205 -6.38 10.49 -27.94
C LYS A 205 -7.89 10.66 -28.03
N ASN A 206 -8.62 10.49 -26.92
CA ASN A 206 -10.08 10.65 -26.89
C ASN A 206 -10.52 12.06 -27.29
N LYS A 207 -9.71 13.07 -26.94
CA LYS A 207 -9.95 14.47 -27.30
C LYS A 207 -9.37 14.87 -28.67
N ASN A 208 -8.85 13.91 -29.46
CA ASN A 208 -8.19 14.14 -30.75
C ASN A 208 -7.10 15.23 -30.72
N VAL A 209 -6.35 15.29 -29.61
CA VAL A 209 -5.31 16.30 -29.40
C VAL A 209 -4.14 16.04 -30.37
N PRO A 210 -3.69 17.04 -31.15
CA PRO A 210 -2.51 16.92 -32.00
C PRO A 210 -1.25 16.62 -31.19
N ASN A 211 -0.20 16.11 -31.86
CA ASN A 211 1.08 15.88 -31.21
C ASN A 211 1.71 17.17 -30.65
N LYS A 212 2.61 17.01 -29.67
CA LYS A 212 3.29 18.12 -28.98
C LYS A 212 3.95 19.12 -29.93
N ALA A 213 4.59 18.66 -31.01
CA ALA A 213 5.27 19.54 -31.95
C ALA A 213 4.28 20.43 -32.72
N THR A 214 3.18 19.86 -33.19
CA THR A 214 2.09 20.60 -33.85
C THR A 214 1.46 21.61 -32.90
N LEU A 215 1.21 21.23 -31.64
CA LEU A 215 0.68 22.16 -30.62
C LEU A 215 1.63 23.33 -30.36
N LYS A 216 2.94 23.08 -30.25
CA LYS A 216 3.95 24.15 -30.10
C LYS A 216 3.94 25.11 -31.28
N SER A 217 3.87 24.60 -32.51
CA SER A 217 3.75 25.45 -33.71
C SER A 217 2.45 26.25 -33.73
N LYS A 218 1.32 25.63 -33.38
CA LYS A 218 0.02 26.32 -33.27
C LYS A 218 0.06 27.44 -32.22
N ARG A 219 0.64 27.16 -31.05
CA ARG A 219 0.84 28.14 -29.97
C ARG A 219 1.56 29.38 -30.47
N THR A 220 2.70 29.20 -31.15
CA THR A 220 3.48 30.32 -31.70
C THR A 220 2.68 31.17 -32.69
N LEU A 221 1.93 30.54 -33.59
CA LEU A 221 1.09 31.25 -34.56
C LEU A 221 -0.04 32.04 -33.85
N LEU A 222 -0.68 31.42 -32.86
CA LEU A 222 -1.78 32.02 -32.12
C LEU A 222 -1.32 33.18 -31.23
N GLU A 223 -0.16 33.05 -30.57
CA GLU A 223 0.49 34.14 -29.84
C GLU A 223 0.79 35.34 -30.75
N GLN A 224 1.24 35.08 -31.98
CA GLN A 224 1.47 36.13 -32.97
C GLN A 224 0.16 36.82 -33.40
N GLN A 225 -0.93 36.06 -33.59
CA GLN A 225 -2.26 36.59 -33.93
C GLN A 225 -2.85 37.42 -32.78
N ILE A 226 -2.74 36.94 -31.54
CA ILE A 226 -3.15 37.68 -30.34
C ILE A 226 -2.40 39.01 -30.27
N LYS A 227 -1.09 38.99 -30.50
CA LYS A 227 -0.26 40.20 -30.47
C LYS A 227 -0.64 41.19 -31.59
N SER A 228 -0.98 40.72 -32.78
CA SER A 228 -1.40 41.60 -33.89
C SER A 228 -2.78 42.21 -33.64
N ARG A 229 -3.76 41.42 -33.16
CA ARG A 229 -5.09 41.91 -32.78
C ARG A 229 -5.03 42.90 -31.63
N GLN A 230 -4.20 42.63 -30.62
CA GLN A 230 -4.00 43.57 -29.51
C GLN A 230 -3.48 44.91 -30.02
N LYS A 231 -2.49 44.92 -30.93
CA LYS A 231 -2.01 46.16 -31.56
C LYS A 231 -3.08 46.90 -32.36
N ILE A 232 -3.97 46.18 -33.04
CA ILE A 232 -5.09 46.79 -33.78
C ILE A 232 -6.05 47.48 -32.80
N LEU A 233 -6.38 46.83 -31.67
CA LEU A 233 -7.22 47.40 -30.62
C LEU A 233 -6.56 48.60 -29.94
N ASP A 234 -5.24 48.54 -29.68
CA ASP A 234 -4.50 49.61 -29.03
C ASP A 234 -4.40 50.88 -29.91
N ASN A 235 -4.43 50.71 -31.24
CA ASN A 235 -4.37 51.80 -32.22
C ASN A 235 -5.75 52.21 -32.79
N PHE A 236 -6.84 51.59 -32.32
CA PHE A 236 -8.18 51.90 -32.78
C PHE A 236 -8.58 53.31 -32.30
N LYS A 237 -8.90 54.22 -33.23
CA LYS A 237 -9.38 55.58 -32.93
C LYS A 237 -10.77 55.77 -33.53
N VAL A 238 -11.77 56.01 -32.70
CA VAL A 238 -13.09 56.49 -33.14
C VAL A 238 -12.99 57.98 -33.48
N HIS A 239 -13.79 58.43 -34.46
CA HIS A 239 -13.88 59.82 -34.93
C HIS A 239 -14.01 60.82 -33.75
N GLU A 240 -13.38 62.01 -33.86
CA GLU A 240 -13.23 62.99 -32.76
C GLU A 240 -14.55 63.40 -32.09
N GLU A 241 -15.68 63.37 -32.80
CA GLU A 241 -17.00 63.78 -32.29
C GLU A 241 -17.66 62.76 -31.35
N TYR A 242 -17.11 61.54 -31.21
CA TYR A 242 -17.67 60.48 -30.36
C TYR A 242 -16.65 59.88 -29.37
N GLN A 243 -15.45 60.44 -29.26
CA GLN A 243 -14.44 59.99 -28.30
C GLN A 243 -14.97 59.99 -26.86
N GLU A 244 -15.79 60.98 -26.51
CA GLU A 244 -16.38 61.06 -25.17
C GLU A 244 -17.34 59.90 -24.90
N LEU A 245 -18.16 59.51 -25.88
CA LEU A 245 -19.07 58.36 -25.79
C LEU A 245 -18.31 57.02 -25.79
N GLU A 246 -17.20 56.92 -26.52
CA GLU A 246 -16.33 55.74 -26.50
C GLU A 246 -15.63 55.57 -25.14
N ILE A 247 -15.08 56.66 -24.60
CA ILE A 247 -14.46 56.68 -23.28
C ILE A 247 -15.49 56.29 -22.22
N GLU A 248 -16.71 56.82 -22.32
CA GLU A 248 -17.81 56.48 -21.42
C GLU A 248 -18.21 55.00 -21.54
N ALA A 249 -18.37 54.48 -22.75
CA ALA A 249 -18.66 53.07 -23.01
C ALA A 249 -17.58 52.11 -22.48
N ASN A 250 -16.31 52.46 -22.67
CA ASN A 250 -15.17 51.68 -22.18
C ASN A 250 -15.10 51.72 -20.66
N ASN A 251 -15.39 52.86 -20.03
CA ASN A 251 -15.47 52.97 -18.58
C ASN A 251 -16.63 52.14 -18.01
N LEU A 252 -17.81 52.19 -18.64
CA LEU A 252 -18.94 51.33 -18.27
C LEU A 252 -18.59 49.85 -18.40
N THR A 253 -17.91 49.45 -19.48
CA THR A 253 -17.47 48.07 -19.70
C THR A 253 -16.48 47.62 -18.61
N LYS A 254 -15.55 48.49 -18.21
CA LYS A 254 -14.61 48.22 -17.11
C LYS A 254 -15.34 48.09 -15.76
N GLN A 255 -16.34 48.94 -15.51
CA GLN A 255 -17.17 48.86 -14.31
C GLN A 255 -18.00 47.57 -14.27
N MET A 256 -18.59 47.18 -15.41
CA MET A 256 -19.33 45.92 -15.55
C MET A 256 -18.42 44.71 -15.31
N LYS A 257 -17.22 44.67 -15.89
CA LYS A 257 -16.26 43.57 -15.66
C LYS A 257 -15.84 43.47 -14.19
N ASN A 258 -15.59 44.61 -13.54
CA ASN A 258 -15.30 44.63 -12.11
C ASN A 258 -16.48 44.14 -11.26
N ALA A 259 -17.71 44.52 -11.61
CA ALA A 259 -18.91 44.05 -10.92
C ALA A 259 -19.14 42.54 -11.17
N GLN A 260 -18.95 42.04 -12.39
CA GLN A 260 -19.03 40.62 -12.73
C GLN A 260 -17.98 39.78 -11.99
N ASN A 261 -16.73 40.25 -11.91
CA ASN A 261 -15.69 39.58 -11.13
C ASN A 261 -16.05 39.51 -9.64
N LYS A 262 -16.61 40.59 -9.07
CA LYS A 262 -17.11 40.59 -7.69
C LYS A 262 -18.26 39.61 -7.49
N VAL A 263 -19.19 39.51 -8.45
CA VAL A 263 -20.27 38.52 -8.43
C VAL A 263 -19.72 37.10 -8.49
N PHE A 264 -18.76 36.81 -9.37
CA PHE A 264 -18.11 35.51 -9.48
C PHE A 264 -17.44 35.09 -8.16
N VAL A 265 -16.62 35.98 -7.57
CA VAL A 265 -15.96 35.72 -6.28
C VAL A 265 -16.98 35.54 -5.15
N ASN A 266 -18.04 36.35 -5.13
CA ASN A 266 -19.10 36.20 -4.14
C ASN A 266 -19.89 34.90 -4.30
N ASN A 267 -20.09 34.40 -5.53
CA ASN A 267 -20.72 33.09 -5.76
C ASN A 267 -19.86 31.95 -5.23
N GLN A 268 -18.56 31.97 -5.51
CA GLN A 268 -17.63 30.97 -5.00
C GLN A 268 -17.63 30.94 -3.46
N LYS A 269 -17.58 32.12 -2.81
CA LYS A 269 -17.70 32.23 -1.35
C LYS A 269 -19.05 31.73 -0.81
N LEU A 270 -20.14 31.99 -1.52
CA LEU A 270 -21.47 31.49 -1.13
C LEU A 270 -21.55 29.97 -1.23
N GLU A 271 -20.97 29.37 -2.27
CA GLU A 271 -20.88 27.90 -2.39
C GLU A 271 -20.05 27.32 -1.25
N GLU A 272 -18.86 27.86 -0.99
CA GLU A 272 -18.00 27.44 0.13
C GLU A 272 -18.71 27.57 1.49
N TYR A 273 -19.43 28.66 1.75
CA TYR A 273 -20.17 28.85 3.00
C TYR A 273 -21.40 27.94 3.10
N LYS A 274 -22.08 27.65 1.99
CA LYS A 274 -23.22 26.71 1.95
C LYS A 274 -22.76 25.27 2.15
N GLU A 275 -21.63 24.87 1.55
CA GLU A 275 -21.00 23.57 1.78
C GLU A 275 -20.49 23.44 3.23
N ALA A 276 -19.91 24.51 3.77
CA ALA A 276 -19.48 24.56 5.17
C ALA A 276 -20.65 24.43 6.17
N LEU A 277 -21.86 24.87 5.79
CA LEU A 277 -23.10 24.67 6.57
C LEU A 277 -23.71 23.28 6.38
N SER A 278 -23.58 22.66 5.20
CA SER A 278 -24.15 21.33 4.92
C SER A 278 -23.29 20.18 5.44
N THR A 279 -22.00 20.42 5.70
CA THR A 279 -21.09 19.44 6.26
C THR A 279 -21.36 19.25 7.75
N TYR A 280 -22.30 18.35 8.05
CA TYR A 280 -22.64 17.92 9.41
C TYR A 280 -21.93 16.62 9.76
N ILE A 281 -21.13 16.63 10.81
CA ILE A 281 -20.67 15.41 11.48
C ILE A 281 -21.18 15.52 12.91
N SER A 282 -22.34 14.92 13.20
CA SER A 282 -22.69 14.60 14.58
C SER A 282 -21.85 13.43 15.02
N ILE A 283 -21.08 13.64 16.07
CA ILE A 283 -20.54 12.53 16.85
C ILE A 283 -21.64 12.21 17.88
N ASP A 284 -22.30 11.07 17.70
CA ASP A 284 -23.27 10.58 18.68
C ASP A 284 -22.51 9.98 19.86
N LEU A 285 -22.61 10.62 21.03
CA LEU A 285 -21.98 10.11 22.26
C LEU A 285 -22.51 8.73 22.63
N SER A 286 -23.73 8.38 22.21
CA SER A 286 -24.34 7.06 22.41
C SER A 286 -23.51 5.98 21.74
N GLU A 287 -23.03 6.22 20.52
CA GLU A 287 -22.17 5.28 19.78
C GLU A 287 -20.79 5.14 20.42
N ILE A 288 -20.24 6.22 20.98
CA ILE A 288 -18.97 6.19 21.71
C ILE A 288 -19.15 5.43 23.03
N GLU A 289 -20.19 5.73 23.80
CA GLU A 289 -20.47 5.00 25.04
C GLU A 289 -20.74 3.52 24.78
N GLU A 290 -21.47 3.16 23.73
CA GLU A 290 -21.69 1.77 23.31
C GLU A 290 -20.39 1.09 22.85
N LEU A 291 -19.52 1.79 22.12
CA LEU A 291 -18.21 1.26 21.69
C LEU A 291 -17.31 0.97 22.90
N TYR A 292 -17.23 1.89 23.87
CA TYR A 292 -16.40 1.68 25.05
C TYR A 292 -17.01 0.67 26.04
N THR A 293 -18.34 0.62 26.13
CA THR A 293 -19.06 -0.38 26.95
C THR A 293 -18.96 -1.77 26.34
N SER A 294 -19.01 -1.90 25.00
CA SER A 294 -18.77 -3.18 24.30
C SER A 294 -17.33 -3.67 24.42
N LEU A 295 -16.38 -2.77 24.69
CA LEU A 295 -15.00 -3.09 25.07
C LEU A 295 -14.83 -3.40 26.58
N GLY A 296 -15.91 -3.39 27.37
CA GLY A 296 -15.90 -3.71 28.80
C GLY A 296 -15.31 -2.60 29.69
N ILE A 297 -15.11 -1.40 29.15
CA ILE A 297 -14.56 -0.25 29.87
C ILE A 297 -15.71 0.63 30.34
N HIS A 298 -15.99 0.60 31.65
CA HIS A 298 -16.93 1.55 32.25
C HIS A 298 -16.25 2.92 32.38
N LEU A 299 -16.71 3.90 31.61
CA LEU A 299 -16.27 5.29 31.77
C LEU A 299 -16.68 5.81 33.15
N SER A 300 -15.70 6.38 33.87
CA SER A 300 -15.94 7.07 35.15
C SER A 300 -16.82 8.32 34.95
N ASP A 301 -17.60 8.69 35.96
CA ASP A 301 -18.51 9.86 35.88
C ASP A 301 -17.76 11.16 35.53
N ASN A 302 -16.51 11.32 35.96
CA ASN A 302 -15.67 12.47 35.60
C ASN A 302 -15.32 12.50 34.10
N LEU A 303 -15.07 11.34 33.47
CA LEU A 303 -14.80 11.26 32.03
C LEU A 303 -16.08 11.50 31.22
N LYS A 304 -17.23 11.02 31.70
CA LYS A 304 -18.54 11.33 31.10
C LYS A 304 -18.87 12.81 31.16
N HIS A 305 -18.64 13.45 32.30
CA HIS A 305 -18.75 14.90 32.42
C HIS A 305 -17.75 15.65 31.54
N GLY A 306 -16.52 15.15 31.38
CA GLY A 306 -15.53 15.70 30.46
C GLY A 306 -15.96 15.60 28.99
N LEU A 307 -16.44 14.43 28.56
CA LEU A 307 -16.94 14.20 27.19
C LEU A 307 -18.20 15.01 26.90
N SER A 308 -19.13 15.09 27.85
CA SER A 308 -20.32 15.95 27.77
C SER A 308 -19.93 17.43 27.71
N SER A 309 -18.95 17.89 28.50
CA SER A 309 -18.47 19.27 28.45
C SER A 309 -17.79 19.61 27.11
N VAL A 310 -17.06 18.65 26.53
CA VAL A 310 -16.44 18.78 25.20
C VAL A 310 -17.52 18.81 24.12
N GLN A 311 -18.55 17.98 24.21
CA GLN A 311 -19.70 18.00 23.30
C GLN A 311 -20.46 19.32 23.40
N ASP A 312 -20.75 19.83 24.61
CA ASP A 312 -21.41 21.12 24.82
C ASP A 312 -20.58 22.28 24.24
N PHE A 313 -19.25 22.22 24.41
CA PHE A 313 -18.35 23.19 23.81
C PHE A 313 -18.36 23.11 22.28
N HIS A 314 -18.30 21.90 21.71
CA HIS A 314 -18.41 21.69 20.27
C HIS A 314 -19.76 22.16 19.73
N GLN A 315 -20.86 21.89 20.42
CA GLN A 315 -22.19 22.31 20.04
C GLN A 315 -22.30 23.84 20.05
N ARG A 316 -21.84 24.51 21.10
CA ARG A 316 -21.79 25.99 21.15
C ARG A 316 -20.90 26.59 20.07
N LEU A 317 -19.78 25.94 19.74
CA LEU A 317 -18.87 26.39 18.69
C LEU A 317 -19.49 26.22 17.29
N ILE A 318 -20.22 25.13 17.07
CA ILE A 318 -20.99 24.88 15.85
C ILE A 318 -22.16 25.86 15.71
N GLU A 319 -22.91 26.10 16.79
CA GLU A 319 -24.00 27.08 16.80
C GLU A 319 -23.47 28.47 16.44
N ASN A 320 -22.41 28.94 17.11
CA ASN A 320 -21.76 30.22 16.80
C ASN A 320 -21.25 30.29 15.35
N ARG A 321 -20.64 29.21 14.86
CA ARG A 321 -20.17 29.11 13.47
C ARG A 321 -21.33 29.17 12.49
N ASN A 322 -22.41 28.46 12.75
CA ASN A 322 -23.60 28.44 11.90
C ASN A 322 -24.29 29.81 11.89
N THR A 323 -24.39 30.48 13.04
CA THR A 323 -24.92 31.85 13.12
C THR A 323 -24.04 32.80 12.29
N TYR A 324 -22.72 32.77 12.48
CA TYR A 324 -21.77 33.59 11.73
C TYR A 324 -21.86 33.36 10.21
N LEU A 325 -21.82 32.09 9.77
CA LEU A 325 -21.93 31.74 8.35
C LEU A 325 -23.29 32.13 7.76
N SER A 326 -24.39 31.98 8.52
CA SER A 326 -25.72 32.37 8.06
C SER A 326 -25.85 33.89 7.89
N ASP A 327 -25.30 34.66 8.83
CA ASP A 327 -25.28 36.11 8.75
C ASP A 327 -24.40 36.61 7.59
N GLU A 328 -23.25 35.96 7.39
CA GLU A 328 -22.33 36.29 6.31
C GLU A 328 -22.90 35.94 4.93
N ILE A 329 -23.60 34.81 4.80
CA ILE A 329 -24.37 34.46 3.59
C ILE A 329 -25.40 35.54 3.29
N ARG A 330 -26.20 35.94 4.29
CA ARG A 330 -27.23 36.98 4.12
C ARG A 330 -26.61 38.31 3.68
N ARG A 331 -25.46 38.67 4.24
CA ARG A 331 -24.70 39.88 3.87
C ARG A 331 -24.21 39.82 2.43
N ILE A 332 -23.62 38.69 2.01
CA ILE A 332 -23.13 38.51 0.64
C ILE A 332 -24.29 38.48 -0.37
N GLU A 333 -25.42 37.87 -0.03
CA GLU A 333 -26.63 37.86 -0.87
C GLU A 333 -27.21 39.27 -1.06
N GLN A 334 -27.23 40.10 -0.02
CA GLN A 334 -27.61 41.52 -0.15
C GLN A 334 -26.67 42.29 -1.09
N ILE A 335 -25.35 42.14 -0.91
CA ILE A 335 -24.34 42.76 -1.79
C ILE A 335 -24.50 42.27 -3.23
N GLN A 336 -24.81 40.99 -3.45
CA GLN A 336 -25.08 40.45 -4.78
C GLN A 336 -26.30 41.08 -5.43
N ASN A 337 -27.40 41.26 -4.69
CA ASN A 337 -28.61 41.90 -5.22
C ASN A 337 -28.32 43.34 -5.65
N GLU A 338 -27.56 44.09 -4.84
CA GLU A 338 -27.11 45.44 -5.20
C GLU A 338 -26.20 45.44 -6.44
N LEU A 339 -25.24 44.52 -6.52
CA LEU A 339 -24.34 44.37 -7.67
C LEU A 339 -25.10 43.99 -8.95
N ARG A 340 -26.11 43.12 -8.86
CA ARG A 340 -26.97 42.73 -9.99
C ARG A 340 -27.83 43.90 -10.46
N SER A 341 -28.44 44.65 -9.55
CA SER A 341 -29.19 45.85 -9.90
C SER A 341 -28.30 46.92 -10.54
N ASN A 342 -27.07 47.09 -10.04
CA ASN A 342 -26.09 47.98 -10.65
C ASN A 342 -25.64 47.48 -12.04
N LEU A 343 -25.45 46.17 -12.21
CA LEU A 343 -25.16 45.58 -13.51
C LEU A 343 -26.28 45.83 -14.53
N GLU A 344 -27.55 45.71 -14.13
CA GLU A 344 -28.69 46.03 -15.01
C GLU A 344 -28.73 47.52 -15.40
N LEU A 345 -28.41 48.42 -14.45
CA LEU A 345 -28.33 49.87 -14.72
C LEU A 345 -27.17 50.22 -15.66
N LEU A 346 -25.99 49.64 -15.42
CA LEU A 346 -24.82 49.80 -16.28
C LEU A 346 -25.06 49.24 -17.67
N ASP A 347 -25.75 48.10 -17.77
CA ASP A 347 -26.09 47.46 -19.04
C ASP A 347 -27.09 48.28 -19.83
N LYS A 348 -28.14 48.84 -19.19
CA LYS A 348 -29.09 49.76 -19.85
C LYS A 348 -28.40 51.03 -20.37
N LYS A 349 -27.52 51.65 -19.58
CA LYS A 349 -26.74 52.84 -19.99
C LYS A 349 -25.76 52.53 -21.11
N ARG A 350 -25.08 51.38 -21.02
CA ARG A 350 -24.17 50.91 -22.07
C ARG A 350 -24.97 50.62 -23.34
N ALA A 351 -26.13 49.97 -23.27
CA ALA A 351 -26.98 49.69 -24.42
C ALA A 351 -27.45 50.97 -25.13
N SER A 352 -27.80 52.04 -24.40
CA SER A 352 -28.15 53.32 -25.03
C SER A 352 -26.96 53.99 -25.74
N ILE A 353 -25.77 53.98 -25.12
CA ILE A 353 -24.56 54.54 -25.73
C ILE A 353 -24.10 53.68 -26.92
N MET A 354 -24.17 52.36 -26.79
CA MET A 354 -23.90 51.41 -27.86
C MET A 354 -24.87 51.59 -29.02
N GLY A 355 -26.16 51.87 -28.78
CA GLY A 355 -27.15 52.15 -29.82
C GLY A 355 -26.82 53.40 -30.65
N ILE A 356 -26.28 54.44 -30.01
CA ILE A 356 -25.80 55.67 -30.67
C ILE A 356 -24.49 55.41 -31.45
N LEU A 357 -23.60 54.59 -30.92
CA LEU A 357 -22.35 54.21 -31.58
C LEU A 357 -22.54 53.17 -32.71
N GLN A 358 -23.61 52.35 -32.65
CA GLN A 358 -23.96 51.33 -33.67
C GLN A 358 -24.38 51.95 -35.01
N THR A 359 -24.96 53.15 -34.97
CA THR A 359 -25.38 53.90 -36.17
C THR A 359 -24.23 54.25 -37.12
N HIS A 360 -22.96 54.04 -36.74
CA HIS A 360 -21.77 54.37 -37.54
C HIS A 360 -20.75 53.24 -37.78
N GLY A 361 -21.09 51.97 -37.50
CA GLY A 361 -20.36 50.78 -38.01
C GLY A 361 -18.96 50.46 -37.46
N ALA A 362 -18.19 51.44 -36.98
CA ALA A 362 -16.82 51.23 -36.49
C ALA A 362 -16.77 50.43 -35.16
N LEU A 363 -17.76 50.62 -34.28
CA LEU A 363 -17.83 49.94 -32.98
C LEU A 363 -18.12 48.44 -33.10
N SER A 364 -18.87 48.03 -34.12
CA SER A 364 -19.13 46.61 -34.40
C SER A 364 -17.86 45.85 -34.79
N GLU A 365 -16.95 46.49 -35.54
CA GLU A 365 -15.66 45.90 -35.89
C GLU A 365 -14.76 45.76 -34.66
N TYR A 366 -14.74 46.75 -33.77
CA TYR A 366 -14.00 46.69 -32.50
C TYR A 366 -14.46 45.53 -31.62
N ASN A 367 -15.77 45.40 -31.39
CA ASN A 367 -16.35 44.31 -30.61
C ASN A 367 -16.06 42.93 -31.24
N LEU A 368 -16.08 42.84 -32.58
CA LEU A 368 -15.73 41.62 -33.29
C LEU A 368 -14.25 41.24 -33.09
N ILE A 369 -13.33 42.22 -33.11
CA ILE A 369 -11.91 41.98 -32.86
C ILE A 369 -11.68 41.56 -31.39
N LEU A 370 -12.37 42.20 -30.43
CA LEU A 370 -12.33 41.80 -29.02
C LEU A 370 -12.82 40.37 -28.80
N GLN A 371 -13.96 40.01 -29.38
CA GLN A 371 -14.50 38.66 -29.26
C GLN A 371 -13.52 37.62 -29.81
N ARG A 372 -12.96 37.86 -31.00
CA ARG A 372 -11.96 36.96 -31.60
C ARG A 372 -10.67 36.90 -30.77
N LEU A 373 -10.26 38.00 -30.13
CA LEU A 373 -9.12 38.00 -29.24
C LEU A 373 -9.36 37.13 -28.00
N ASP A 374 -10.57 37.17 -27.43
CA ASP A 374 -10.95 36.32 -26.30
C ASP A 374 -11.05 34.84 -26.70
N GLU A 375 -11.55 34.55 -27.91
CA GLU A 375 -11.54 33.20 -28.50
C GLU A 375 -10.10 32.69 -28.69
N ASP A 376 -9.22 33.47 -29.31
CA ASP A 376 -7.81 33.11 -29.51
C ASP A 376 -7.10 32.88 -28.16
N LYS A 377 -7.39 33.68 -27.12
CA LYS A 377 -6.84 33.49 -25.77
C LYS A 377 -7.32 32.20 -25.10
N LYS A 378 -8.59 31.84 -25.29
CA LYS A 378 -9.13 30.56 -24.78
C LYS A 378 -8.45 29.38 -25.47
N GLU A 379 -8.32 29.43 -26.80
CA GLU A 379 -7.62 28.38 -27.54
C GLU A 379 -6.14 28.29 -27.12
N LEU A 380 -5.47 29.42 -26.88
CA LEU A 380 -4.10 29.45 -26.37
C LEU A 380 -3.97 28.76 -25.01
N PHE A 381 -4.92 29.01 -24.10
CA PHE A 381 -4.96 28.37 -22.80
C PHE A 381 -5.11 26.84 -22.92
N GLU A 382 -6.04 26.37 -23.76
CA GLU A 382 -6.24 24.95 -24.01
C GLU A 382 -5.00 24.29 -24.64
N ILE A 383 -4.41 24.91 -25.66
CA ILE A 383 -3.19 24.41 -26.31
C ILE A 383 -2.05 24.32 -25.28
N SER A 384 -1.90 25.33 -24.43
CA SER A 384 -0.85 25.35 -23.40
C SER A 384 -1.05 24.22 -22.39
N HIS A 385 -2.29 24.03 -21.91
CA HIS A 385 -2.62 22.93 -21.02
C HIS A 385 -2.28 21.56 -21.63
N TYR A 386 -2.59 21.33 -22.91
CA TYR A 386 -2.21 20.08 -23.57
C TYR A 386 -0.69 19.89 -23.72
N ILE A 387 0.06 20.98 -23.93
CA ILE A 387 1.53 20.93 -23.95
C ILE A 387 2.06 20.52 -22.58
N ASP A 388 1.49 21.03 -21.50
CA ASP A 388 1.87 20.68 -20.12
C ASP A 388 1.63 19.20 -19.83
N VAL A 389 0.48 18.66 -20.24
CA VAL A 389 0.18 17.22 -20.13
C VAL A 389 1.21 16.38 -20.90
N TYR A 390 1.63 16.82 -22.09
CA TYR A 390 2.70 16.13 -22.82
C TYR A 390 4.07 16.22 -22.13
N GLU A 391 4.31 17.27 -21.35
CA GLU A 391 5.52 17.43 -20.53
C GLU A 391 5.52 16.48 -19.35
N GLU A 392 4.40 16.40 -18.64
CA GLU A 392 4.16 15.43 -17.56
C GLU A 392 4.36 13.98 -18.04
N ILE A 393 3.76 13.61 -19.19
CA ILE A 393 3.99 12.29 -19.80
C ILE A 393 5.48 12.05 -20.10
N SER A 394 6.20 13.07 -20.55
CA SER A 394 7.64 12.95 -20.83
C SER A 394 8.46 12.76 -19.57
N GLU A 395 8.06 13.34 -18.45
CA GLU A 395 8.71 13.17 -17.15
C GLU A 395 8.49 11.76 -16.62
N TYR A 396 7.24 11.27 -16.60
CA TYR A 396 6.97 9.87 -16.25
C TYR A 396 7.69 8.86 -17.15
N LYS A 397 7.88 9.17 -18.44
CA LYS A 397 8.70 8.34 -19.34
C LYS A 397 10.17 8.30 -18.94
N LYS A 398 10.73 9.41 -18.45
CA LYS A 398 12.10 9.45 -17.91
C LYS A 398 12.22 8.65 -16.62
N GLU A 399 11.27 8.83 -15.70
CA GLU A 399 11.22 8.05 -14.45
C GLU A 399 11.12 6.55 -14.73
N LYS A 400 10.21 6.16 -15.64
CA LYS A 400 10.09 4.77 -16.09
C LYS A 400 11.40 4.22 -16.65
N LYS A 401 12.18 5.02 -17.39
CA LYS A 401 13.49 4.61 -17.90
C LYS A 401 14.51 4.44 -16.78
N LYS A 402 14.49 5.30 -15.76
CA LYS A 402 15.33 5.16 -14.57
C LYS A 402 15.03 3.84 -13.84
N ILE A 403 13.76 3.56 -13.57
CA ILE A 403 13.35 2.29 -12.92
C ILE A 403 13.79 1.06 -13.74
N VAL A 404 13.78 1.14 -15.08
CA VAL A 404 14.31 0.05 -15.92
C VAL A 404 15.80 -0.14 -15.69
N SER A 405 16.58 0.95 -15.59
CA SER A 405 17.99 0.90 -15.24
C SER A 405 18.21 0.29 -13.85
N ASP A 406 17.39 0.66 -12.86
CA ASP A 406 17.49 0.14 -11.50
C ASP A 406 17.17 -1.38 -11.45
N ILE A 407 16.24 -1.85 -12.31
CA ILE A 407 15.97 -3.29 -12.49
C ILE A 407 17.17 -4.01 -13.12
N ASP A 408 17.82 -3.41 -14.12
CA ASP A 408 18.99 -3.99 -14.77
C ASP A 408 20.17 -4.07 -13.80
N GLU A 409 20.38 -3.04 -12.98
CA GLU A 409 21.37 -3.03 -11.90
C GLU A 409 21.10 -4.11 -10.84
N ASN A 410 19.84 -4.26 -10.40
CA ASN A 410 19.46 -5.35 -9.49
C ASN A 410 19.70 -6.75 -10.11
N ASN A 411 19.53 -6.91 -11.42
CA ASN A 411 19.87 -8.17 -12.10
C ASN A 411 21.38 -8.44 -12.06
N THR A 412 22.21 -7.43 -12.35
CA THR A 412 23.67 -7.55 -12.24
C THR A 412 24.10 -7.86 -10.80
N ASN A 413 23.48 -7.23 -9.80
CA ASN A 413 23.75 -7.53 -8.39
C ASN A 413 23.37 -8.97 -8.02
N SER A 414 22.28 -9.49 -8.59
CA SER A 414 21.90 -10.90 -8.42
C SER A 414 22.90 -11.86 -9.07
N GLU A 415 23.43 -11.52 -10.24
CA GLU A 415 24.50 -12.30 -10.90
C GLU A 415 25.77 -12.31 -10.05
N ASN A 416 26.18 -11.16 -9.52
CA ASN A 416 27.32 -11.07 -8.63
C ASN A 416 27.11 -11.88 -7.35
N GLU A 417 25.92 -11.81 -6.73
CA GLU A 417 25.59 -12.56 -5.51
C GLU A 417 25.78 -14.08 -5.70
N ILE A 418 25.34 -14.64 -6.84
CA ILE A 418 25.50 -16.06 -7.14
C ILE A 418 26.97 -16.42 -7.39
N ASN A 419 27.70 -15.57 -8.12
CA ASN A 419 29.11 -15.81 -8.45
C ASN A 419 30.02 -15.69 -7.21
N GLU A 420 29.80 -14.70 -6.36
CA GLU A 420 30.59 -14.47 -5.15
C GLU A 420 30.38 -15.60 -4.12
N ASN A 421 29.17 -16.16 -4.06
CA ASN A 421 28.81 -17.23 -3.15
C ASN A 421 28.80 -18.63 -3.78
N GLU A 422 29.50 -18.82 -4.91
CA GLU A 422 29.58 -20.11 -5.62
C GLU A 422 30.03 -21.25 -4.69
N LYS A 423 30.93 -20.97 -3.74
CA LYS A 423 31.39 -21.97 -2.75
C LYS A 423 30.28 -22.46 -1.82
N ILE A 424 29.47 -21.54 -1.30
CA ILE A 424 28.34 -21.84 -0.41
C ILE A 424 27.32 -22.70 -1.17
N ILE A 425 27.01 -22.28 -2.41
CA ILE A 425 26.09 -23.00 -3.29
C ILE A 425 26.62 -24.41 -3.61
N SER A 426 27.91 -24.53 -3.98
CA SER A 426 28.52 -25.82 -4.30
C SER A 426 28.49 -26.79 -3.13
N GLN A 427 28.75 -26.31 -1.91
CA GLN A 427 28.63 -27.12 -0.69
C GLN A 427 27.21 -27.62 -0.49
N LEU A 428 26.21 -26.75 -0.64
CA LEU A 428 24.80 -27.14 -0.53
C LEU A 428 24.41 -28.18 -1.58
N VAL A 429 24.86 -28.02 -2.83
CA VAL A 429 24.59 -28.97 -3.91
C VAL A 429 25.18 -30.34 -3.59
N ILE A 430 26.41 -30.41 -3.07
CA ILE A 430 27.05 -31.67 -2.67
C ILE A 430 26.27 -32.33 -1.53
N ILE A 431 25.93 -31.60 -0.47
CA ILE A 431 25.16 -32.14 0.67
C ILE A 431 23.80 -32.68 0.20
N PHE A 432 23.10 -31.94 -0.67
CA PHE A 432 21.83 -32.39 -1.22
C PHE A 432 21.99 -33.69 -2.02
N GLU A 433 23.00 -33.75 -2.87
CA GLU A 433 23.26 -34.91 -3.74
C GLU A 433 23.58 -36.16 -2.91
N GLU A 434 24.46 -36.05 -1.91
CA GLU A 434 24.80 -37.14 -0.99
C GLU A 434 23.56 -37.67 -0.26
N ILE A 435 22.68 -36.79 0.24
CA ILE A 435 21.45 -37.20 0.93
C ILE A 435 20.49 -37.87 -0.05
N TYR A 436 20.33 -37.30 -1.24
CA TYR A 436 19.36 -37.78 -2.22
C TYR A 436 19.78 -39.13 -2.80
N GLU A 437 21.06 -39.32 -3.13
CA GLU A 437 21.60 -40.57 -3.65
C GLU A 437 21.43 -41.70 -2.62
N ASN A 438 21.71 -41.45 -1.34
CA ASN A 438 21.53 -42.44 -0.27
C ASN A 438 20.07 -42.92 -0.10
N ILE A 439 19.08 -42.11 -0.48
CA ILE A 439 17.65 -42.47 -0.35
C ILE A 439 17.11 -43.10 -1.63
N VAL A 440 17.48 -42.57 -2.80
CA VAL A 440 16.88 -42.94 -4.10
C VAL A 440 17.77 -43.88 -4.92
N ASN A 441 19.04 -44.03 -4.57
CA ASN A 441 20.08 -44.74 -5.33
C ASN A 441 20.26 -44.21 -6.76
N VAL A 442 20.01 -42.92 -6.98
CA VAL A 442 20.16 -42.24 -8.27
C VAL A 442 20.61 -40.80 -8.00
N PRO A 443 21.56 -40.24 -8.77
CA PRO A 443 22.00 -38.86 -8.57
C PRO A 443 20.87 -37.85 -8.82
N GLY A 444 20.87 -36.80 -8.01
CA GLY A 444 19.96 -35.65 -8.13
C GLY A 444 20.76 -34.35 -8.08
N ILE A 445 20.51 -33.45 -9.02
CA ILE A 445 21.23 -32.18 -9.12
C ILE A 445 20.32 -31.06 -8.64
N LEU A 446 20.70 -30.43 -7.52
CA LEU A 446 20.14 -29.17 -7.08
C LEU A 446 20.71 -28.05 -7.95
N VAL A 447 19.83 -27.24 -8.55
CA VAL A 447 20.18 -26.09 -9.37
C VAL A 447 19.85 -24.84 -8.57
N VAL A 448 20.87 -24.04 -8.27
CA VAL A 448 20.76 -22.70 -7.69
C VAL A 448 21.60 -21.78 -8.55
N GLY A 449 20.96 -20.85 -9.24
CA GLY A 449 21.66 -19.93 -10.14
C GLY A 449 20.74 -18.93 -10.80
N ILE A 450 21.11 -18.52 -12.02
CA ILE A 450 20.37 -17.53 -12.81
C ILE A 450 20.04 -18.11 -14.18
N LYS A 451 18.84 -17.80 -14.67
CA LYS A 451 18.36 -18.25 -15.97
C LYS A 451 19.16 -17.60 -17.10
N ASP A 452 19.65 -18.41 -18.03
CA ASP A 452 20.30 -17.94 -19.26
C ASP A 452 19.41 -17.02 -20.11
N THR A 453 18.10 -17.27 -20.07
CA THR A 453 17.10 -16.45 -20.76
C THR A 453 15.90 -16.21 -19.85
N TYR A 454 15.45 -14.96 -19.80
CA TYR A 454 14.24 -14.57 -19.09
C TYR A 454 13.47 -13.52 -19.90
N LYS A 455 12.15 -13.52 -19.76
CA LYS A 455 11.29 -12.48 -20.36
C LYS A 455 10.94 -11.48 -19.28
N PRO A 456 11.31 -10.20 -19.39
CA PRO A 456 10.79 -9.18 -18.48
C PRO A 456 9.25 -9.24 -18.50
N PRO A 457 8.55 -9.33 -17.35
CA PRO A 457 8.95 -8.96 -15.99
C PRO A 457 9.42 -10.12 -15.07
N ASP A 458 9.93 -11.23 -15.62
CA ASP A 458 10.27 -12.41 -14.82
C ASP A 458 11.45 -12.19 -13.85
N GLN A 459 11.40 -12.93 -12.74
CA GLN A 459 12.51 -13.12 -11.83
C GLN A 459 13.60 -13.97 -12.49
N ILE A 460 14.87 -13.63 -12.26
CA ILE A 460 16.02 -14.25 -12.94
C ILE A 460 16.59 -15.46 -12.21
N PHE A 461 16.39 -15.59 -10.89
CA PHE A 461 16.86 -16.74 -10.14
C PHE A 461 16.21 -18.04 -10.65
N GLU A 462 17.03 -19.06 -10.82
CA GLU A 462 16.69 -20.44 -11.15
C GLU A 462 16.92 -21.31 -9.92
N LEU A 463 15.84 -21.90 -9.42
CA LEU A 463 15.85 -22.89 -8.35
C LEU A 463 15.09 -24.11 -8.88
N ASP A 464 15.81 -25.19 -9.16
CA ASP A 464 15.25 -26.43 -9.71
C ASP A 464 15.96 -27.67 -9.15
N VAL A 465 15.35 -28.85 -9.30
CA VAL A 465 16.00 -30.13 -9.06
C VAL A 465 15.89 -30.99 -10.32
N LYS A 466 17.04 -31.30 -10.91
CA LYS A 466 17.18 -32.16 -12.09
C LYS A 466 17.52 -33.59 -11.66
N GLY A 467 16.94 -34.60 -12.31
CA GLY A 467 17.18 -36.01 -11.99
C GLY A 467 16.32 -36.97 -12.82
N GLU A 468 16.74 -38.23 -12.92
CA GLU A 468 16.21 -39.21 -13.87
C GLU A 468 14.76 -39.66 -13.61
N ARG A 469 14.25 -39.48 -12.39
CA ARG A 469 12.88 -39.89 -12.04
C ARG A 469 12.01 -38.67 -11.72
N LYS A 470 11.14 -38.28 -12.66
CA LYS A 470 10.10 -37.25 -12.47
C LYS A 470 8.72 -37.90 -12.36
N GLY A 471 7.83 -37.32 -11.55
CA GLY A 471 6.39 -37.59 -11.60
C GLY A 471 5.80 -38.58 -10.58
N SER A 472 6.60 -39.19 -9.70
CA SER A 472 6.06 -39.97 -8.57
C SER A 472 5.91 -39.08 -7.32
N PRO A 473 4.73 -39.07 -6.66
CA PRO A 473 4.53 -38.31 -5.42
C PRO A 473 5.52 -38.66 -4.30
N GLY A 474 5.95 -39.93 -4.24
CA GLY A 474 6.95 -40.36 -3.26
C GLY A 474 8.33 -39.76 -3.52
N ILE A 475 8.72 -39.63 -4.79
CA ILE A 475 10.01 -39.04 -5.17
C ILE A 475 10.02 -37.54 -4.88
N GLU A 476 8.91 -36.84 -5.12
CA GLU A 476 8.82 -35.42 -4.79
C GLU A 476 8.95 -35.18 -3.28
N ARG A 477 8.33 -36.02 -2.45
CA ARG A 477 8.51 -35.97 -0.99
C ARG A 477 9.97 -36.20 -0.57
N VAL A 478 10.67 -37.13 -1.23
CA VAL A 478 12.10 -37.37 -0.98
C VAL A 478 12.94 -36.16 -1.38
N ARG A 479 12.64 -35.50 -2.51
CA ARG A 479 13.34 -34.26 -2.91
C ARG A 479 13.16 -33.14 -1.88
N ILE A 480 11.93 -32.98 -1.38
CA ILE A 480 11.61 -32.01 -0.32
C ILE A 480 12.43 -32.33 0.93
N PHE A 481 12.41 -33.59 1.37
CA PHE A 481 13.14 -34.03 2.55
C PHE A 481 14.66 -33.85 2.40
N ALA A 482 15.23 -34.23 1.25
CA ALA A 482 16.65 -34.05 0.97
C ALA A 482 17.06 -32.58 0.97
N TYR A 483 16.22 -31.70 0.42
CA TYR A 483 16.47 -30.25 0.45
C TYR A 483 16.38 -29.67 1.86
N ASP A 484 15.35 -30.05 2.63
CA ASP A 484 15.19 -29.56 4.00
C ASP A 484 16.38 -29.98 4.87
N LEU A 485 16.84 -31.24 4.76
CA LEU A 485 18.04 -31.69 5.46
C LEU A 485 19.31 -31.01 4.97
N ALA A 486 19.45 -30.79 3.65
CA ALA A 486 20.61 -30.10 3.11
C ALA A 486 20.72 -28.67 3.67
N ILE A 487 19.60 -27.94 3.75
CA ILE A 487 19.54 -26.62 4.38
C ILE A 487 19.86 -26.69 5.89
N ILE A 488 19.39 -27.72 6.59
CA ILE A 488 19.67 -27.90 8.03
C ILE A 488 21.16 -28.20 8.28
N PHE A 489 21.80 -29.01 7.43
CA PHE A 489 23.23 -29.33 7.59
C PHE A 489 24.16 -28.25 7.05
N HIS A 490 23.64 -27.36 6.22
CA HIS A 490 24.36 -26.20 5.72
C HIS A 490 24.50 -25.07 6.77
N ASN A 491 23.48 -24.87 7.62
CA ASN A 491 23.35 -23.77 8.60
C ASN A 491 23.67 -24.18 10.05
#